data_AF-A0A0P9QXF5-F1
#
_entry.id   AF-A0A0P9QXF5-F1
#
_cell.length_a   1.000
_cell.length_b   1.000
_cell.length_c   1.000
_cell.angle_alpha   90.00
_cell.angle_beta   90.00
_cell.angle_gamma   90.00
#
_symmetry.space_group_name_H-M   'P 1'
#
loop_
_entity.id
_entity.type
_entity.pdbx_description
1 polymer ?
#
loop_
_entity_poly.entity_id
_entity_poly.type
_entity_poly.pdbx_seq_one_letter_code
_entity_poly.pdbx_strand_id
1 'polypeptide(L)' 'MQRMGDISDSCFAVQGFGANQPVAGNDTEAGRAANRRVDIRLVPEVGACLLPTAALDRNPLSHSAAFNF' A
#
# COMPACT_ATOMS: atom_id res chain seq x y z
N MET A 1 -10.15 2.68 -2.05
CA MET A 1 -9.20 2.74 -0.92
C MET A 1 -9.90 3.39 0.25
N GLN A 2 -9.85 2.81 1.46
CA GLN A 2 -10.29 3.50 2.66
C GLN A 2 -9.32 4.67 2.89
N ARG A 3 -9.80 5.90 3.14
CA ARG A 3 -8.87 7.02 3.38
C ARG A 3 -7.97 6.72 4.57
N MET A 4 -6.66 6.66 4.35
CA MET A 4 -5.66 6.53 5.42
C MET A 4 -5.32 7.93 5.95
N GLY A 5 -6.18 8.45 6.83
CA GLY A 5 -6.01 9.77 7.42
C GLY A 5 -5.92 10.88 6.36
N ASP A 6 -5.04 11.85 6.59
CA ASP A 6 -4.85 13.03 5.73
C ASP A 6 -3.74 12.86 4.68
N ILE A 7 -3.29 11.61 4.42
CA ILE A 7 -2.26 11.32 3.42
C ILE A 7 -2.93 11.15 2.04
N SER A 8 -2.43 11.86 1.03
CA SER A 8 -2.92 11.70 -0.35
C SER A 8 -2.65 10.27 -0.86
N ASP A 9 -3.59 9.69 -1.60
CA ASP A 9 -3.39 8.38 -2.25
C ASP A 9 -2.16 8.36 -3.17
N SER A 10 -1.77 9.52 -3.73
CA SER A 10 -0.54 9.67 -4.54
C SER A 10 0.77 9.55 -3.74
N CYS A 11 0.70 9.66 -2.41
CA CYS A 11 1.83 9.57 -1.50
C CYS A 11 2.02 8.18 -0.90
N PHE A 12 1.09 7.25 -1.12
CA PHE A 12 1.05 5.99 -0.37
C PHE A 12 0.89 4.80 -1.29
N ALA A 13 1.81 3.84 -1.17
CA ALA A 13 1.76 2.58 -1.90
C ALA A 13 1.59 1.42 -0.92
N VAL A 14 0.79 0.42 -1.31
CA VAL A 14 0.58 -0.81 -0.54
C VAL A 14 1.11 -1.99 -1.34
N GLN A 15 2.05 -2.73 -0.77
CA GLN A 15 2.58 -3.97 -1.33
C GLN A 15 2.26 -5.13 -0.39
N GLY A 16 1.58 -6.15 -0.92
CA GLY A 16 1.39 -7.43 -0.23
C GLY A 16 2.57 -8.35 -0.50
N PHE A 17 3.16 -8.93 0.56
CA PHE A 17 4.24 -9.93 0.46
C PHE A 17 3.81 -11.36 0.79
N GLY A 18 2.61 -11.56 1.33
CA GLY A 18 2.13 -12.89 1.73
C GLY A 18 3.10 -13.58 2.68
N ALA A 19 3.40 -14.85 2.41
CA ALA A 19 4.30 -15.67 3.23
C ALA A 19 5.79 -15.52 2.89
N ASN A 20 6.16 -14.66 1.93
CA ASN A 20 7.50 -14.66 1.32
C ASN A 20 8.58 -13.96 2.16
N GLN A 21 8.21 -13.24 3.23
CA GLN A 21 9.14 -12.56 4.12
C GLN A 21 8.83 -12.84 5.59
N PRO A 22 9.00 -14.08 6.08
CA PRO A 22 8.77 -14.41 7.48
C PRO A 22 9.86 -13.81 8.37
N VAL A 23 9.48 -13.36 9.57
CA VAL A 23 10.41 -12.90 10.61
C VAL A 23 10.61 -13.95 11.71
N ALA A 24 9.75 -14.97 11.75
CA ALA A 24 9.85 -16.12 12.63
C ALA A 24 9.45 -17.40 11.88
N GLY A 25 9.81 -18.57 12.43
CA GLY A 25 9.36 -19.87 11.91
C GLY A 25 7.84 -20.05 12.00
N ASN A 26 7.25 -20.84 11.10
CA ASN A 26 5.80 -21.05 11.04
C ASN A 26 5.29 -22.25 11.87
N ASP A 27 6.18 -22.96 12.56
CA ASP A 27 5.86 -24.20 13.27
C ASP A 27 5.01 -23.97 14.52
N THR A 28 5.06 -22.76 15.09
CA THR A 28 4.32 -22.41 16.32
C THR A 28 3.26 -21.35 16.03
N GLU A 29 2.20 -21.32 16.83
CA GLU A 29 1.20 -20.25 16.74
C GLU A 29 1.82 -18.87 16.99
N ALA A 30 2.74 -18.77 17.96
CA ALA A 30 3.44 -17.53 18.25
C ALA A 30 4.27 -17.02 17.04
N GLY A 31 4.97 -17.93 16.36
CA GLY A 31 5.72 -17.60 15.14
C GLY A 31 4.81 -17.16 13.98
N ARG A 32 3.69 -17.88 13.75
CA ARG A 32 2.66 -17.47 12.77
C ARG A 32 2.02 -16.13 13.13
N ALA A 33 1.81 -15.85 14.41
CA ALA A 33 1.31 -14.56 14.88
C ALA A 33 2.30 -13.43 14.61
N ALA A 34 3.59 -13.63 14.89
CA ALA A 34 4.64 -12.66 14.58
C ALA A 34 4.76 -12.37 13.07
N ASN A 35 4.47 -13.36 12.21
CA ASN A 35 4.51 -13.19 10.76
C ASN A 35 3.32 -12.40 10.20
N ARG A 36 2.19 -12.28 10.92
CA ARG A 36 1.04 -11.45 10.55
C ARG A 36 1.33 -9.99 10.88
N ARG A 37 2.06 -9.29 10.01
CA ARG A 37 2.53 -7.93 10.25
C ARG A 37 2.39 -7.02 9.03
N VAL A 38 2.49 -5.72 9.29
CA VAL A 38 2.66 -4.67 8.28
C VAL A 38 3.97 -3.93 8.55
N ASP A 39 4.79 -3.75 7.51
CA ASP A 39 6.05 -3.01 7.60
C ASP A 39 5.85 -1.65 6.89
N ILE A 40 6.01 -0.54 7.61
CA ILE A 40 5.88 0.82 7.06
C ILE A 40 7.28 1.33 6.73
N ARG A 41 7.50 1.74 5.49
CA ARG A 41 8.80 2.24 5.01
C ARG A 41 8.63 3.60 4.33
N LEU A 42 9.53 4.51 4.63
CA LEU A 42 9.68 5.75 3.87
C LEU A 42 10.64 5.48 2.71
N VAL A 43 10.13 5.59 1.48
CA VAL A 43 10.91 5.40 0.26
C VAL A 43 10.88 6.70 -0.53
N PRO A 44 12.04 7.30 -0.85
CA PRO A 44 12.09 8.43 -1.76
C PRO A 44 11.76 7.95 -3.17
N GLU A 45 10.61 8.35 -3.71
CA GLU A 45 10.17 8.00 -5.05
C GLU A 45 9.93 9.27 -5.87
N VAL A 46 10.54 9.34 -7.06
CA VAL A 46 10.40 10.49 -7.95
C VAL A 46 8.96 10.54 -8.45
N GLY A 47 8.26 11.64 -8.16
CA GLY A 47 6.87 11.83 -8.56
C GLY A 47 5.84 11.29 -7.57
N ALA A 48 6.26 10.66 -6.48
CA ALA A 48 5.35 10.39 -5.36
C ALA A 48 4.83 11.70 -4.76
N CYS A 49 3.61 11.67 -4.22
CA CYS A 49 2.90 12.83 -3.71
C CYS A 49 2.57 13.94 -4.72
N LEU A 50 2.89 13.77 -6.01
CA LEU A 50 2.41 14.70 -7.02
C LEU A 50 0.91 14.49 -7.20
N LEU A 51 0.14 15.54 -6.95
CA LEU A 51 -1.27 15.55 -7.30
C LEU A 51 -1.38 15.47 -8.83
N PRO A 52 -2.23 14.58 -9.38
CA PRO A 52 -2.46 14.56 -10.81
C PRO A 52 -2.99 15.94 -11.23
N THR A 53 -2.39 16.53 -12.28
CA THR A 53 -2.82 17.84 -12.84
C THR A 53 -4.30 17.87 -13.26
N ALA A 54 -4.97 16.71 -13.32
CA ALA A 54 -6.41 16.58 -13.56
C ALA A 54 -7.28 16.98 -12.35
N ALA A 55 -6.75 17.04 -11.13
CA ALA A 55 -7.49 17.39 -9.91
C ALA A 55 -7.82 18.88 -9.81
N LEU A 56 -7.23 19.73 -10.66
CA LEU A 56 -7.61 21.14 -10.76
C LEU A 56 -8.76 21.37 -11.76
N ASP A 57 -9.16 20.36 -12.55
CA ASP A 57 -10.01 20.61 -13.73
C ASP A 57 -11.24 19.71 -13.94
N ARG A 58 -11.50 18.64 -13.17
CA ARG A 58 -12.80 17.92 -13.26
C ARG A 58 -13.09 16.92 -12.13
N ASN A 59 -14.30 17.03 -11.61
CA ASN A 59 -15.06 16.07 -10.77
C ASN A 59 -14.69 14.58 -11.03
N PRO A 60 -14.20 13.80 -10.04
CA PRO A 60 -13.71 12.45 -10.33
C PRO A 60 -14.77 11.37 -10.05
N LEU A 61 -15.41 10.89 -11.13
CA LEU A 61 -15.98 9.54 -11.17
C LEU A 61 -14.91 8.54 -11.65
N SER A 62 -14.72 7.52 -10.80
CA SER A 62 -14.42 6.11 -11.10
C SER A 62 -13.48 5.79 -12.25
N HIS A 63 -12.30 5.20 -11.99
CA HIS A 63 -11.78 4.11 -12.82
C HIS A 63 -11.00 3.08 -11.98
N SER A 64 -11.38 1.83 -12.22
CA SER A 64 -10.92 0.58 -11.62
C SER A 64 -9.53 0.20 -12.16
N ALA A 65 -8.62 -0.27 -11.30
CA ALA A 65 -7.38 -0.91 -11.71
C ALA A 65 -7.51 -2.43 -11.50
N ALA A 66 -7.86 -3.15 -12.57
CA ALA A 66 -7.75 -4.60 -12.63
C ALA A 66 -6.27 -4.97 -12.90
N PHE A 67 -5.70 -5.85 -12.09
CA PHE A 67 -4.39 -6.47 -12.34
C PHE A 67 -4.61 -7.87 -12.95
N ASN A 68 -3.99 -8.11 -14.10
CA ASN A 68 -3.91 -9.44 -14.70
C ASN A 68 -2.70 -10.21 -14.12
N PHE A 69 -2.87 -11.53 -14.00
CA PHE A 69 -1.95 -12.52 -13.44
C PHE A 69 -0.62 -12.64 -14.18
#